data_AF-A0A967PRY9-F1
#
_entry.id   AF-A0A967PRY9-F1
#
_cell.length_a   1.000
_cell.length_b   1.000
_cell.length_c   1.000
_cell.angle_alpha   90.00
_cell.angle_beta   90.00
_cell.angle_gamma   90.00
#
_symmetry.space_group_name_H-M   'P 1'
#
loop_
_entity.id
_entity.type
_entity.pdbx_description
1 polymer ?
#
loop_
_entity_poly.entity_id
_entity_poly.type
_entity_poly.pdbx_seq_one_letter_code
_entity_poly.pdbx_strand_id
1 'polypeptide(L)' 'SVVKLLGVIHDQDVQEVGMALLGSAAASMTPDAAGWVTSFLWNRSLTIAGGTSEIQRNVIGERLLGLPRDP' A
#
# COMPACT_ATOMS: atom_id res chain seq x y z
N SER A 1 -8.18 -9.94 -2.27
CA SER A 1 -9.57 -9.65 -1.91
C SER A 1 -9.79 -8.14 -1.91
N VAL A 2 -11.04 -7.69 -1.95
CA VAL A 2 -11.38 -6.24 -1.94
C VAL A 2 -10.82 -5.55 -0.70
N VAL A 3 -11.00 -6.16 0.49
CA VAL A 3 -10.48 -5.63 1.76
C VAL A 3 -8.96 -5.46 1.73
N LYS A 4 -8.22 -6.42 1.16
CA LYS A 4 -6.76 -6.32 1.06
C LYS A 4 -6.35 -5.12 0.20
N LEU A 5 -6.96 -4.95 -0.99
CA LEU A 5 -6.60 -3.83 -1.88
C LEU A 5 -6.90 -2.48 -1.25
N LEU A 6 -8.10 -2.33 -0.67
CA LEU A 6 -8.48 -1.09 0.00
C LEU A 6 -7.58 -0.81 1.21
N GLY A 7 -7.23 -1.84 1.99
CA GLY A 7 -6.31 -1.69 3.12
C GLY A 7 -4.91 -1.25 2.70
N VAL A 8 -4.37 -1.81 1.61
CA VAL A 8 -3.05 -1.40 1.09
C VAL A 8 -3.05 0.05 0.62
N ILE A 9 -4.07 0.46 -0.13
CA ILE A 9 -4.20 1.85 -0.61
C ILE A 9 -4.32 2.80 0.58
N HIS A 10 -5.22 2.49 1.52
CA HIS A 10 -5.43 3.32 2.70
C HIS A 10 -4.15 3.47 3.53
N ASP A 11 -3.43 2.38 3.80
CA ASP A 11 -2.17 2.45 4.55
C ASP A 11 -1.12 3.28 3.80
N GLN A 12 -1.06 3.16 2.47
CA GLN A 12 -0.19 3.99 1.63
C GLN A 12 -0.51 5.47 1.72
N ASP A 13 -1.77 5.83 1.58
CA ASP A 13 -2.23 7.21 1.69
C ASP A 13 -1.93 7.79 3.08
N VAL A 14 -2.17 7.01 4.14
CA VAL A 14 -1.87 7.43 5.52
C VAL A 14 -0.38 7.70 5.71
N GLN A 15 0.50 6.81 5.24
CA GLN A 15 1.94 7.04 5.34
C GLN A 15 2.38 8.23 4.48
N GLU A 16 1.82 8.43 3.29
CA GLU A 16 2.12 9.58 2.43
C GLU A 16 1.72 10.90 3.08
N VAL A 17 0.54 10.97 3.69
CA VAL A 17 0.12 12.14 4.48
C VAL A 17 1.06 12.37 5.66
N GLY A 18 1.44 11.31 6.39
CA GLY A 18 2.40 11.42 7.50
C GLY A 18 3.74 12.00 7.06
N MET A 19 4.28 11.53 5.94
CA MET A 19 5.52 12.05 5.34
C MET A 19 5.38 13.51 4.92
N ALA A 20 4.24 13.89 4.32
CA ALA A 20 3.96 15.26 3.93
C ALA A 20 3.89 16.22 5.13
N LEU A 21 3.27 15.79 6.24
CA LEU A 21 3.17 16.58 7.47
C LEU A 21 4.54 16.77 8.16
N LEU A 22 5.41 15.77 8.11
CA LEU A 22 6.77 15.83 8.66
C LEU A 22 7.72 16.71 7.83
N GLY A 23 7.45 16.87 6.53
CA GLY A 23 8.25 17.69 5.63
C GLY A 23 9.73 17.28 5.61
N SER A 24 10.64 18.24 5.82
CA SER A 24 12.08 17.98 5.80
C SER A 24 12.56 17.04 6.90
N ALA A 25 11.85 16.94 8.03
CA ALA A 25 12.22 16.03 9.12
C ALA A 25 12.20 14.56 8.66
N ALA A 26 11.26 14.21 7.78
CA ALA A 26 11.18 12.89 7.19
C ALA A 26 12.39 12.59 6.27
N ALA A 27 12.85 13.57 5.51
CA ALA A 27 14.02 13.42 4.64
C ALA A 27 15.33 13.26 5.45
N SER A 28 15.42 13.89 6.62
CA SER A 28 16.58 13.79 7.52
C SER A 28 16.49 12.63 8.52
N MET A 29 15.41 11.84 8.49
CA MET A 29 15.17 10.72 9.42
C MET A 29 15.44 11.09 10.89
N THR A 30 14.93 12.24 11.33
CA THR A 30 15.04 12.65 12.72
C THR A 30 14.40 11.60 13.64
N PRO A 31 14.80 11.49 14.93
CA PRO A 31 14.30 10.44 15.81
C PRO A 31 12.76 10.37 15.92
N ASP A 32 12.10 11.52 15.87
CA ASP A 32 10.64 11.67 15.87
C ASP A 32 9.98 11.31 14.52
N ALA A 33 10.70 11.40 13.40
CA ALA A 33 10.25 11.01 12.07
C ALA A 33 10.58 9.54 11.70
N ALA A 34 11.58 8.93 12.35
CA ALA A 34 12.15 7.64 11.98
C ALA A 34 11.11 6.50 11.88
N GLY A 35 10.11 6.49 12.77
CA GLY A 35 9.02 5.50 12.74
C GLY A 35 8.14 5.64 11.49
N TRP A 36 7.76 6.87 11.14
CA TRP A 36 6.96 7.16 9.94
C TRP A 36 7.72 6.82 8.66
N VAL A 37 9.01 7.18 8.58
CA VAL A 37 9.85 6.86 7.41
C VAL A 37 9.98 5.34 7.25
N THR A 38 10.18 4.61 8.34
CA THR A 38 10.28 3.14 8.31
C THR A 38 8.99 2.51 7.81
N SER A 39 7.84 2.94 8.34
CA SER A 39 6.52 2.46 7.92
C SER A 39 6.22 2.79 6.45
N PHE A 40 6.54 4.01 6.02
CA PHE A 40 6.40 4.45 4.62
C PHE A 40 7.20 3.57 3.65
N LEU A 41 8.45 3.25 3.98
CA LEU A 41 9.30 2.40 3.15
C LEU A 41 8.81 0.96 3.15
N TRP A 42 8.42 0.43 4.32
CA TRP A 42 7.91 -0.92 4.45
C TRP A 42 6.62 -1.13 3.64
N ASN A 43 5.69 -0.16 3.68
CA ASN A 43 4.36 -0.34 3.08
C ASN A 43 4.38 -0.54 1.56
N ARG A 44 5.48 -0.16 0.88
CA ARG A 44 5.64 -0.34 -0.56
C ARG A 44 5.60 -1.82 -0.92
N SER A 45 6.13 -2.67 -0.04
CA SER A 45 6.12 -4.12 -0.20
C SER A 45 4.71 -4.73 -0.17
N LEU A 46 3.71 -4.06 0.43
CA LEU A 46 2.35 -4.60 0.56
C LEU A 46 1.64 -4.78 -0.79
N THR A 47 2.09 -4.05 -1.81
CA THR A 47 1.61 -4.20 -3.18
C THR A 47 1.93 -5.57 -3.77
N ILE A 48 2.97 -6.26 -3.28
CA ILE A 48 3.37 -7.60 -3.73
C ILE A 48 3.16 -8.68 -2.66
N ALA A 49 3.14 -8.31 -1.38
CA ALA A 49 2.96 -9.24 -0.28
C ALA A 49 1.57 -9.91 -0.34
N GLY A 50 1.55 -11.24 -0.22
CA GLY A 50 0.31 -12.02 -0.25
C GLY A 50 -0.42 -11.97 -1.61
N GLY A 51 0.35 -11.85 -2.69
CA GLY A 51 -0.14 -11.71 -4.06
C GLY A 51 -0.22 -10.25 -4.50
N THR A 52 0.22 -9.98 -5.72
CA THR A 52 0.32 -8.61 -6.23
C THR A 52 -1.05 -7.94 -6.32
N SER A 53 -1.07 -6.62 -6.30
CA SER A 53 -2.30 -5.85 -6.47
C SER A 53 -3.00 -6.16 -7.79
N GLU A 54 -2.24 -6.40 -8.86
CA GLU A 54 -2.72 -6.84 -10.17
C GLU A 54 -3.43 -8.19 -10.08
N ILE A 55 -2.77 -9.20 -9.50
CA ILE A 55 -3.37 -10.53 -9.33
C ILE A 55 -4.62 -10.46 -8.46
N GLN A 56 -4.63 -9.63 -7.42
CA GLN A 56 -5.80 -9.47 -6.58
C GLN A 56 -6.97 -8.78 -7.30
N ARG A 57 -6.70 -7.84 -8.22
CA ARG A 57 -7.72 -7.25 -9.08
C ARG A 57 -8.29 -8.26 -10.07
N ASN A 58 -7.46 -9.12 -10.65
CA ASN A 58 -7.92 -10.21 -11.51
C ASN A 58 -8.83 -11.19 -10.76
N VAL A 59 -8.40 -11.63 -9.57
CA VAL A 59 -9.20 -12.49 -8.70
C VAL A 59 -10.55 -11.85 -8.34
N ILE A 60 -10.59 -10.54 -8.11
CA ILE A 60 -11.83 -9.80 -7.88
C ILE A 60 -12.68 -9.77 -9.16
N GLY A 61 -12.10 -9.46 -10.31
CA GLY A 61 -12.78 -9.45 -11.60
C GLY A 61 -13.43 -10.80 -11.93
N GLU A 62 -12.69 -11.89 -11.78
CA GLU A 62 -13.19 -13.25 -11.99
C GLU A 62 -14.32 -13.60 -11.02
N ARG A 63 -14.13 -13.36 -9.71
CA ARG A 63 -15.04 -13.86 -8.66
C ARG A 63 -16.26 -12.99 -8.40
N LEU A 64 -16.12 -11.67 -8.51
CA LEU A 64 -17.20 -10.71 -8.23
C LEU A 64 -17.87 -10.19 -9.49
N LEU A 65 -17.10 -10.00 -10.58
CA LEU A 65 -17.61 -9.41 -11.82
C LEU A 65 -17.84 -10.44 -12.93
N GLY A 66 -17.47 -11.70 -12.73
CA GLY A 66 -17.64 -12.78 -13.71
C GLY A 66 -16.78 -12.61 -14.96
N LEU A 67 -15.67 -11.86 -14.87
CA LEU A 67 -14.77 -11.68 -16.00
C LEU A 67 -14.08 -13.00 -16.36
N PRO A 68 -13.73 -13.21 -17.64
CA PRO A 68 -12.89 -14.33 -18.05
C PRO A 68 -11.57 -14.34 -17.28
N ARG A 69 -11.04 -15.54 -17.07
CA ARG A 69 -9.71 -15.73 -16.50
C ARG A 69 -8.63 -15.21 -17.45
N ASP A 70 -7.67 -14.47 -16.89
CA ASP A 70 -6.43 -14.16 -17.61
C ASP A 70 -5.64 -15.45 -17.90
N PRO A 71 -4.92 -15.51 -19.03
CA PRO A 71 -4.19 -16.71 -19.48
C PRO A 71 -3.01 -17.08 -18.57
#